data_AF-A0A4U3LSR1-F1
#
_entry.id   AF-A0A4U3LSR1-F1
#
_cell.length_a   1.000
_cell.length_b   1.000
_cell.length_c   1.000
_cell.angle_alpha   90.00
_cell.angle_beta   90.00
_cell.angle_gamma   90.00
#
_symmetry.space_group_name_H-M   'P 1'
#
loop_
_entity.id
_entity.type
_entity.pdbx_description
1 polymer ?
#
loop_
_entity_poly.entity_id
_entity_poly.type
_entity_poly.pdbx_seq_one_letter_code
_entity_poly.pdbx_strand_id
1 'polypeptide(L)'
;MDDVWLIVARGVFGGVLVMCFALLGEATSPKRFAGIFAAAPAVAIGGMVITALSDGRRELAESGLGMVAGGVALVAYCALAVPLVRRFGALKGSTGALVLWAAVAWLGWTVIS
;
A
#
# COMPACT_ATOMS: atom_id res chain seq x y z
N MET A 1 25.85 8.56 -5.96
CA MET A 1 25.78 7.14 -6.39
C MET A 1 25.09 6.29 -5.34
N ASP A 2 25.12 6.71 -4.07
CA ASP A 2 24.50 6.02 -2.94
C ASP A 2 22.97 5.93 -3.04
N ASP A 3 22.30 6.97 -3.55
CA ASP A 3 20.84 6.97 -3.72
C ASP A 3 20.34 5.91 -4.72
N VAL A 4 21.10 5.67 -5.79
CA VAL A 4 20.76 4.66 -6.80
C VAL A 4 20.83 3.28 -6.18
N TRP A 5 21.88 3.01 -5.39
CA TRP A 5 22.00 1.74 -4.65
C TRP A 5 20.88 1.56 -3.63
N LEU A 6 20.44 2.64 -3.00
CA LEU A 6 19.33 2.62 -2.04
C LEU A 6 17.99 2.30 -2.72
N ILE A 7 17.73 2.86 -3.90
CA ILE A 7 16.54 2.55 -4.71
C ILE A 7 16.58 1.09 -5.20
N VAL A 8 17.73 0.63 -5.68
CA VAL A 8 17.92 -0.77 -6.10
C VAL A 8 17.70 -1.71 -4.91
N ALA A 9 18.24 -1.38 -3.72
CA ALA A 9 18.02 -2.16 -2.51
C ALA A 9 16.53 -2.23 -2.12
N ARG A 10 15.80 -1.10 -2.20
CA ARG A 10 14.33 -1.06 -1.98
C ARG A 10 13.58 -1.98 -2.94
N GLY A 11 13.94 -1.94 -4.23
CA GLY A 11 13.33 -2.79 -5.25
C GLY A 11 13.60 -4.27 -5.03
N VAL A 12 14.86 -4.65 -4.75
CA VAL A 12 15.25 -6.05 -4.54
C VAL A 12 14.63 -6.60 -3.26
N PHE A 13 14.72 -5.87 -2.14
CA PHE A 13 14.17 -6.33 -0.86
C PHE A 13 12.64 -6.44 -0.91
N GLY A 14 11.98 -5.45 -1.53
CA GLY A 14 10.55 -5.51 -1.81
C GLY A 14 10.19 -6.71 -2.69
N GLY A 15 10.91 -6.93 -3.80
CA GLY A 15 10.67 -8.03 -4.72
C GLY A 15 10.86 -9.42 -4.11
N VAL A 16 11.90 -9.61 -3.29
CA VAL A 16 12.15 -10.87 -2.56
C VAL A 16 11.03 -11.13 -1.56
N LEU A 17 10.61 -10.12 -0.79
CA LEU A 17 9.49 -10.26 0.13
C LEU A 17 8.19 -10.59 -0.63
N VAL A 18 7.91 -9.93 -1.77
CA VAL A 18 6.74 -10.25 -2.61
C VAL A 18 6.76 -11.71 -3.05
N MET A 19 7.91 -12.24 -3.48
CA MET A 19 8.05 -13.67 -3.81
C MET A 19 7.79 -14.57 -2.60
N CYS A 20 8.38 -14.28 -1.44
CA CYS A 20 8.16 -15.07 -0.21
C CYS A 20 6.69 -15.10 0.19
N PHE A 21 6.02 -13.95 0.20
CA PHE A 21 4.61 -13.88 0.53
C PHE A 21 3.70 -14.49 -0.55
N ALA A 22 4.09 -14.44 -1.83
CA ALA A 22 3.37 -15.13 -2.89
C ALA A 22 3.41 -16.66 -2.69
N LEU A 23 4.55 -17.21 -2.31
CA LEU A 23 4.71 -18.64 -1.97
C LEU A 23 3.89 -19.04 -0.73
N LEU A 24 3.93 -18.22 0.33
CA LEU A 24 3.08 -18.39 1.52
C LEU A 24 1.59 -18.30 1.18
N GLY A 25 1.23 -17.39 0.29
CA GLY A 25 -0.12 -17.22 -0.22
C GLY A 25 -0.59 -18.39 -1.08
N GLU A 26 0.27 -18.99 -1.90
CA GLU A 26 -0.06 -20.21 -2.65
C GLU A 26 -0.27 -21.41 -1.73
N ALA A 27 0.50 -21.49 -0.63
CA ALA A 27 0.35 -22.54 0.37
C ALA A 27 -0.92 -22.39 1.22
N THR A 28 -1.59 -21.23 1.21
CA THR A 28 -2.79 -20.96 2.00
C THR A 28 -4.04 -20.88 1.12
N SER A 29 -5.04 -21.73 1.39
CA SER A 29 -6.36 -21.60 0.80
C SER A 29 -7.17 -20.57 1.61
N PRO A 30 -7.83 -19.58 0.99
CA PRO A 30 -8.09 -19.38 -0.45
C PRO A 30 -7.00 -18.63 -1.24
N LYS A 31 -6.61 -19.18 -2.41
CA LYS A 31 -5.56 -18.65 -3.32
C LYS A 31 -5.71 -17.19 -3.77
N ARG A 32 -6.91 -16.60 -3.67
CA ARG A 32 -7.19 -15.20 -4.11
C ARG A 32 -6.63 -14.15 -3.15
N PHE A 33 -6.34 -14.56 -1.91
CA PHE A 33 -5.79 -13.68 -0.88
C PHE A 33 -4.27 -13.58 -0.95
N ALA A 34 -3.60 -14.57 -1.57
CA ALA A 34 -2.16 -14.61 -1.77
C ALA A 34 -1.60 -13.30 -2.36
N GLY A 35 -2.12 -12.85 -3.51
CA GLY A 35 -1.59 -11.66 -4.18
C GLY A 35 -1.87 -10.35 -3.43
N ILE A 36 -3.08 -10.19 -2.88
CA ILE A 36 -3.50 -8.96 -2.19
C ILE A 36 -2.76 -8.79 -0.86
N PHE A 37 -2.60 -9.87 -0.09
CA PHE A 37 -1.87 -9.86 1.18
C PHE A 37 -0.36 -10.05 1.05
N ALA A 38 0.16 -10.43 -0.12
CA ALA A 38 1.60 -10.51 -0.32
C ALA A 38 2.22 -9.17 -0.71
N ALA A 39 1.63 -8.47 -1.67
CA ALA A 39 2.25 -7.30 -2.26
C ALA A 39 2.29 -6.11 -1.28
N ALA A 40 1.17 -5.82 -0.60
CA ALA A 40 1.08 -4.65 0.27
C ALA A 40 1.96 -4.77 1.54
N PRO A 41 1.95 -5.88 2.31
CA PRO A 41 2.81 -6.05 3.48
C PRO A 41 4.29 -6.20 3.13
N ALA A 42 4.64 -6.86 2.02
CA ALA A 42 6.02 -6.99 1.57
C ALA A 42 6.66 -5.62 1.28
N VAL A 43 5.95 -4.78 0.55
CA VAL A 43 6.41 -3.42 0.23
C VAL A 43 6.45 -2.56 1.50
N ALA A 44 5.50 -2.73 2.41
CA ALA A 44 5.51 -2.03 3.70
C ALA A 44 6.72 -2.38 4.56
N ILE A 45 6.99 -3.68 4.75
CA ILE A 45 8.13 -4.18 5.53
C ILE A 45 9.44 -3.75 4.87
N GLY A 46 9.58 -3.94 3.55
CA GLY A 46 10.79 -3.55 2.82
C GLY A 46 11.06 -2.05 2.90
N GLY A 47 10.01 -1.22 2.76
CA GLY A 47 10.10 0.22 2.90
C GLY A 47 10.52 0.64 4.31
N MET A 48 9.82 0.14 5.34
CA MET A 48 10.11 0.48 6.74
C MET A 48 11.51 0.03 7.18
N VAL A 49 11.98 -1.15 6.76
CA VAL A 49 13.33 -1.63 7.08
C VAL A 49 14.38 -0.69 6.51
N ILE A 50 14.20 -0.22 5.27
CA ILE A 50 15.18 0.67 4.64
C ILE A 50 15.10 2.07 5.23
N THR A 51 13.90 2.62 5.47
CA THR A 51 13.72 3.90 6.16
C THR A 51 14.29 3.87 7.58
N ALA A 52 14.17 2.75 8.29
CA ALA A 52 14.78 2.58 9.61
C ALA A 52 16.32 2.62 9.56
N LEU A 53 16.91 2.12 8.47
CA LEU A 53 18.35 2.07 8.26
C LEU A 53 18.94 3.37 7.68
N SER A 54 18.19 4.10 6.85
CA SER A 54 18.69 5.32 6.17
C SER A 54 18.32 6.62 6.87
N ASP A 55 17.08 6.73 7.36
CA ASP A 55 16.44 8.01 7.68
C ASP A 55 16.23 8.15 9.21
N GLY A 56 16.04 7.03 9.91
CA GLY A 56 16.01 6.96 11.37
C GLY A 56 14.60 6.99 11.98
N ARG A 57 14.52 7.09 13.31
CA ARG A 57 13.28 6.79 14.08
C ARG A 57 12.10 7.72 13.80
N ARG A 58 12.33 8.96 13.37
CA ARG A 58 11.26 9.94 13.12
C ARG A 58 10.57 9.69 11.78
N GLU A 59 11.35 9.52 10.72
CA GLU A 59 10.83 9.19 9.38
C GLU A 59 10.20 7.80 9.33
N LEU A 60 10.66 6.86 10.18
CA LEU A 60 9.99 5.58 10.36
C LEU A 60 8.57 5.72 10.94
N ALA A 61 8.39 6.59 11.94
CA ALA A 61 7.08 6.83 12.54
C ALA A 61 6.13 7.54 11.57
N GLU A 62 6.60 8.55 10.84
CA GLU A 62 5.83 9.23 9.80
C GLU A 62 5.43 8.28 8.66
N SER A 63 6.36 7.43 8.21
CA SER A 63 6.07 6.41 7.19
C SER A 63 5.03 5.40 7.67
N GLY A 64 5.09 4.98 8.94
CA GLY A 64 4.11 4.08 9.55
C GLY A 64 2.71 4.68 9.61
N LEU A 65 2.59 5.94 10.06
CA LEU A 65 1.32 6.65 10.11
C LEU A 65 0.73 6.86 8.71
N GLY A 66 1.57 7.17 7.72
CA GLY A 66 1.15 7.28 6.31
C GLY A 66 0.60 5.97 5.75
N MET A 67 1.22 4.83 6.09
CA MET A 67 0.72 3.51 5.68
C MET A 67 -0.62 3.17 6.32
N VAL A 68 -0.83 3.52 7.59
CA VAL A 68 -2.13 3.33 8.27
C VAL A 68 -3.20 4.20 7.62
N ALA A 69 -2.92 5.47 7.35
CA ALA A 69 -3.84 6.38 6.67
C ALA A 69 -4.21 5.88 5.27
N GLY A 70 -3.22 5.40 4.50
CA GLY A 70 -3.45 4.78 3.19
C GLY A 70 -4.29 3.50 3.27
N GLY A 71 -4.10 2.69 4.30
CA GLY A 71 -4.92 1.50 4.57
C GLY A 71 -6.38 1.85 4.85
N VAL A 72 -6.64 2.85 5.69
CA VAL A 72 -7.99 3.36 5.96
C VAL A 72 -8.64 3.90 4.69
N ALA A 73 -7.88 4.64 3.86
CA ALA A 73 -8.36 5.14 2.57
C ALA A 73 -8.74 4.01 1.60
N LEU A 74 -7.97 2.92 1.57
CA LEU A 74 -8.25 1.75 0.74
C LEU A 74 -9.52 1.01 1.21
N VAL A 75 -9.74 0.89 2.52
CA VAL A 75 -10.97 0.30 3.07
C VAL A 75 -12.18 1.15 2.69
N ALA A 76 -12.09 2.47 2.81
CA ALA A 76 -13.13 3.39 2.37
C ALA A 76 -13.41 3.27 0.86
N TYR A 77 -12.35 3.20 0.04
CA TYR A 77 -12.46 2.95 -1.40
C TYR A 77 -13.21 1.65 -1.69
N CYS A 78 -12.80 0.52 -1.08
CA CYS A 78 -13.44 -0.77 -1.31
C CYS A 78 -14.92 -0.78 -0.88
N ALA A 79 -15.24 -0.14 0.25
CA ALA A 79 -16.61 -0.04 0.75
C ALA A 79 -17.51 0.81 -0.17
N LEU A 80 -16.96 1.86 -0.78
CA LEU A 80 -17.71 2.80 -1.61
C LEU A 80 -17.70 2.42 -3.09
N ALA A 81 -16.69 1.72 -3.59
CA ALA A 81 -16.58 1.30 -4.99
C ALA A 81 -17.74 0.38 -5.40
N VAL A 82 -18.11 -0.60 -4.58
CA VAL A 82 -19.19 -1.55 -4.88
C VAL A 82 -20.55 -0.86 -5.09
N PRO A 83 -21.04 0.00 -4.17
CA PRO A 83 -22.30 0.72 -4.38
C PRO A 83 -22.22 1.75 -5.51
N LEU A 84 -21.08 2.42 -5.71
CA LEU A 84 -20.92 3.45 -6.75
C LEU A 84 -20.89 2.86 -8.16
N VAL A 85 -20.18 1.74 -8.36
CA VAL A 85 -20.12 1.01 -9.63
C VAL A 85 -21.48 0.42 -9.98
N ARG A 86 -22.21 -0.12 -8.99
CA ARG A 86 -23.58 -0.63 -9.20
C ARG A 86 -24.57 0.46 -9.63
N ARG A 87 -24.39 1.70 -9.17
CA ARG A 87 -25.34 2.80 -9.42
C ARG A 87 -25.02 3.63 -10.67
N PHE A 88 -23.74 3.78 -11.04
CA PHE A 88 -23.31 4.72 -12.09
C PHE A 88 -22.55 4.07 -13.27
N GLY A 89 -22.35 2.75 -13.24
CA GLY A 89 -21.61 2.00 -14.27
C GLY A 89 -20.10 1.97 -14.04
N ALA A 90 -19.42 1.00 -14.66
CA ALA A 90 -18.02 0.65 -14.37
C ALA A 90 -17.01 1.80 -14.53
N LEU A 91 -17.15 2.63 -15.57
CA LEU A 91 -16.26 3.76 -15.83
C LEU A 91 -16.45 4.89 -14.81
N LYS A 92 -17.67 5.43 -14.67
CA LYS A 92 -17.95 6.56 -13.76
C LYS A 92 -17.78 6.18 -12.29
N GLY A 93 -18.14 4.95 -11.92
CA GLY A 93 -17.95 4.42 -10.57
C GLY A 93 -16.47 4.25 -10.21
N SER A 94 -15.63 3.74 -11.13
CA SER A 94 -14.20 3.54 -10.87
C SER A 94 -13.44 4.87 -10.79
N THR A 95 -13.74 5.84 -11.66
CA THR A 95 -13.11 7.17 -11.60
C THR A 95 -13.54 7.93 -10.35
N GLY A 96 -14.81 7.87 -9.97
CA GLY A 96 -15.30 8.49 -8.74
C GLY A 96 -14.68 7.87 -7.48
N ALA A 97 -14.48 6.56 -7.47
CA ALA A 97 -13.78 5.89 -6.39
C ALA A 97 -12.30 6.31 -6.33
N LEU A 98 -11.61 6.42 -7.48
CA LEU A 98 -10.21 6.89 -7.51
C LEU A 98 -10.07 8.32 -6.99
N VAL A 99 -10.98 9.21 -7.37
CA VAL A 99 -11.02 10.60 -6.87
C VAL A 99 -11.30 10.63 -5.37
N LEU A 100 -12.19 9.77 -4.88
CA LEU A 100 -12.46 9.68 -3.45
C LEU A 100 -11.26 9.14 -2.67
N TRP A 101 -10.58 8.12 -3.19
CA TRP A 101 -9.35 7.61 -2.59
C TRP A 101 -8.27 8.70 -2.52
N ALA A 102 -8.07 9.43 -3.62
CA ALA A 102 -7.13 10.56 -3.64
C ALA A 102 -7.52 11.63 -2.63
N ALA A 103 -8.81 11.98 -2.53
CA ALA A 103 -9.32 12.96 -1.58
C ALA A 103 -9.10 12.52 -0.13
N VAL A 104 -9.36 11.25 0.21
CA VAL A 104 -9.17 10.71 1.56
C VAL A 104 -7.69 10.59 1.91
N ALA A 105 -6.84 10.17 0.96
CA ALA A 105 -5.40 10.13 1.15
C ALA A 105 -4.82 11.54 1.38
N TRP A 106 -5.30 12.53 0.62
CA TRP A 106 -4.89 13.93 0.76
C TRP A 106 -5.35 14.52 2.10
N LEU A 107 -6.60 14.25 2.52
CA LEU A 107 -7.10 14.64 3.85
C LEU A 107 -6.29 13.98 4.98
N GLY A 108 -6.00 12.68 4.86
CA GLY A 108 -5.18 11.95 5.82
C GLY A 108 -3.78 12.56 5.96
N TRP A 109 -3.16 12.95 4.84
CA TRP A 109 -1.89 13.66 4.85
C TRP A 109 -1.98 14.99 5.61
N THR A 110 -2.98 15.82 5.32
CA THR A 110 -3.16 17.13 5.99
C THR A 110 -3.45 17.06 7.49
N VAL A 111 -3.94 15.91 7.99
CA VAL A 111 -4.18 15.70 9.43
C VAL A 111 -2.93 15.20 10.15
N ILE A 112 -1.98 14.60 9.42
CA ILE A 112 -0.76 14.01 9.98
C ILE A 112 0.44 14.99 9.88
N SER A 113 0.45 15.88 8.89
CA SER A 113 1.45 16.95 8.69
C SER A 113 1.14 18.22 9.47
#